data_AF-A0A819D7J5-F1
#
_entry.id   AF-A0A819D7J5-F1
#
_cell.length_a   1.000
_cell.length_b   1.000
_cell.length_c   1.000
_cell.angle_alpha   90.00
_cell.angle_beta   90.00
_cell.angle_gamma   90.00
#
_symmetry.space_group_name_H-M   'P 1'
#
loop_
_entity.id
_entity.type
_entity.pdbx_description
1 polymer ?
#
loop_
_entity_poly.entity_id
_entity_poly.type
_entity_poly.pdbx_seq_one_letter_code
_entity_poly.pdbx_strand_id
1 'polypeptide(L)'
;MASSYVDASPSLSFDFINKHPLLQKLITWYQQVGTENKDNENKHGFLKHFIDTIANNLTMSSNTLRYSDTIKNFALSLYILGGKLTHEFIRLNLPGSLPSLTMLNTLISNSNSKISEAQFRFDQLQKHFDDYNVKYAFGSEGTTGVVKKIKYDSTINTFNGFPTPLDHEVPIKEYYQTNSFDILKLWFNSIDKSSLLNVHMIQPVQWWYIFNQCLQRNISIIGFSTDADAKYLRAMRLMSGFFGTLPNFQVHQHPQAFQIKTTSRWSRFYLREQQLLLFFQDPTHLVTKWCYRLLSSTAELCLGNQFILINHLHDIINSETYSKLDHGLTKSDINSKDRQNFSSCLKLTSADLFKILNDDVNTRETLIHL
;
A
#
# COMPACT_ATOMS: atom_id res chain seq x y z
N MET A 1 -22.20 19.32 -52.59
CA MET A 1 -22.47 17.88 -52.40
C MET A 1 -21.21 17.25 -51.82
N ALA A 2 -21.17 17.12 -50.49
CA ALA A 2 -20.02 16.61 -49.76
C ALA A 2 -20.09 15.07 -49.71
N SER A 3 -19.12 14.42 -50.34
CA SER A 3 -18.88 12.98 -50.26
C SER A 3 -18.27 12.67 -48.88
N SER A 4 -19.02 11.99 -48.03
CA SER A 4 -18.54 11.47 -46.75
C SER A 4 -17.74 10.19 -47.01
N TYR A 5 -16.43 10.27 -46.84
CA TYR A 5 -15.56 9.11 -46.64
C TYR A 5 -16.02 8.35 -45.39
N VAL A 6 -16.64 7.19 -45.58
CA VAL A 6 -16.84 6.20 -44.52
C VAL A 6 -15.62 5.30 -44.56
N ASP A 7 -14.71 5.48 -43.59
CA ASP A 7 -13.55 4.62 -43.41
C ASP A 7 -13.99 3.16 -43.23
N ALA A 8 -13.54 2.30 -44.13
CA ALA A 8 -13.76 0.87 -44.07
C ALA A 8 -12.88 0.26 -42.96
N SER A 9 -13.48 -0.08 -41.82
CA SER A 9 -12.80 -0.92 -40.82
C SER A 9 -12.40 -2.26 -41.45
N PRO A 10 -11.16 -2.73 -41.27
CA PRO A 10 -10.72 -3.99 -41.84
C PRO A 10 -11.54 -5.14 -41.24
N SER A 11 -12.29 -5.86 -42.08
CA SER A 11 -13.13 -6.96 -41.63
C SER A 11 -12.27 -8.16 -41.26
N LEU A 12 -12.18 -8.45 -39.96
CA LEU A 12 -11.62 -9.71 -39.45
C LEU A 12 -12.39 -10.90 -40.04
N SER A 13 -11.69 -11.96 -40.47
CA SER A 13 -12.37 -13.13 -41.00
C SER A 13 -13.21 -13.83 -39.92
N PHE A 14 -14.43 -14.21 -40.28
CA PHE A 14 -15.36 -14.89 -39.36
C PHE A 14 -14.75 -16.18 -38.78
N ASP A 15 -13.94 -16.89 -39.58
CA ASP A 15 -13.21 -18.09 -39.17
C ASP A 15 -12.16 -17.81 -38.09
N PHE A 16 -11.54 -16.63 -38.09
CA PHE A 16 -10.58 -16.25 -37.06
C PHE A 16 -11.28 -15.94 -35.74
N ILE A 17 -12.37 -15.18 -35.79
CA ILE A 17 -13.16 -14.82 -34.60
C ILE A 17 -13.67 -16.08 -33.89
N ASN A 18 -14.17 -17.07 -34.65
CA ASN A 18 -14.70 -18.32 -34.10
C ASN A 18 -13.62 -19.22 -33.47
N LYS A 19 -12.34 -19.06 -33.83
CA LYS A 19 -11.22 -19.80 -33.20
C LYS A 19 -10.82 -19.24 -31.83
N HIS A 20 -11.27 -18.04 -31.48
CA HIS A 20 -10.91 -17.36 -30.24
C HIS A 20 -12.17 -16.99 -29.43
N PRO A 21 -12.67 -17.89 -28.56
CA PRO A 21 -13.95 -17.70 -27.85
C PRO A 21 -14.03 -16.42 -27.02
N LEU A 22 -12.89 -15.98 -26.46
CA LEU A 22 -12.83 -14.73 -25.70
C LEU A 22 -12.92 -13.50 -26.61
N LEU A 23 -12.32 -13.54 -27.80
CA LEU A 23 -12.43 -12.48 -28.80
C LEU A 23 -13.87 -12.39 -29.32
N GLN A 24 -14.49 -13.54 -29.60
CA GLN A 24 -15.89 -13.60 -30.01
C GLN A 24 -16.82 -12.96 -28.96
N LYS A 25 -16.70 -13.37 -27.69
CA LYS A 25 -17.48 -12.77 -26.60
C LYS A 25 -17.26 -11.27 -26.47
N LEU A 26 -16.03 -10.80 -26.63
CA LEU A 26 -15.67 -9.39 -26.55
C LEU A 26 -16.30 -8.56 -27.68
N ILE A 27 -16.23 -9.07 -28.91
CA ILE A 27 -16.83 -8.43 -30.09
C ILE A 27 -18.36 -8.41 -29.98
N THR A 28 -18.98 -9.53 -29.60
CA THR A 28 -20.43 -9.63 -29.41
C THR A 28 -20.92 -8.65 -28.34
N TRP A 29 -20.22 -8.57 -27.20
CA TRP A 29 -20.54 -7.60 -26.16
C TRP A 29 -20.44 -6.16 -26.69
N TYR A 30 -19.39 -5.83 -27.44
CA TYR A 30 -19.21 -4.48 -27.99
C TYR A 30 -20.31 -4.10 -28.99
N GLN A 31 -20.70 -5.03 -29.86
CA GLN A 31 -21.81 -4.83 -30.80
C GLN A 31 -23.14 -4.58 -30.09
N GLN A 32 -23.39 -5.24 -28.96
CA GLN A 32 -24.59 -5.03 -28.13
C GLN A 32 -24.59 -3.67 -27.42
N VAL A 33 -23.43 -3.21 -26.96
CA VAL A 33 -23.29 -1.92 -26.26
C VAL A 33 -23.41 -0.73 -27.22
N GLY A 34 -22.93 -0.86 -28.47
CA GLY A 34 -23.04 0.18 -29.50
C GLY A 34 -24.47 0.48 -29.95
N THR A 35 -25.42 -0.44 -29.74
CA THR A 35 -26.83 -0.27 -30.11
C THR A 35 -27.68 0.43 -29.06
N GLU A 36 -27.22 0.54 -27.80
CA GLU A 36 -28.12 0.91 -26.69
C GLU A 36 -28.01 2.34 -26.14
N ASN A 37 -26.98 3.16 -26.42
CA ASN A 37 -26.96 4.55 -25.92
C ASN A 37 -25.94 5.46 -26.62
N LYS A 38 -26.39 6.50 -27.32
CA LYS A 38 -25.52 7.53 -27.93
C LYS A 38 -24.84 8.46 -26.89
N ASP A 39 -25.31 8.48 -25.65
CA ASP A 39 -24.77 9.35 -24.58
C ASP A 39 -23.62 8.73 -23.76
N ASN A 40 -23.15 7.51 -24.09
CA ASN A 40 -22.17 6.76 -23.31
C ASN A 40 -20.80 6.56 -24.00
N GLU A 41 -20.50 7.26 -25.10
CA GLU A 41 -19.26 7.08 -25.87
C GLU A 41 -17.97 7.17 -25.02
N ASN A 42 -17.98 7.98 -23.96
CA ASN A 42 -16.83 8.12 -23.06
C ASN A 42 -16.63 6.97 -22.06
N LYS A 43 -17.66 6.18 -21.71
CA LYS A 43 -17.52 5.11 -20.69
C LYS A 43 -16.76 3.88 -21.18
N HIS A 44 -16.70 3.67 -22.49
CA HIS A 44 -16.07 2.48 -23.08
C HIS A 44 -14.87 2.81 -23.97
N GLY A 45 -14.34 4.04 -23.87
CA GLY A 45 -13.25 4.51 -24.73
C GLY A 45 -12.01 3.60 -24.74
N PHE A 46 -11.59 3.11 -23.57
CA PHE A 46 -10.48 2.14 -23.50
C PHE A 46 -10.80 0.83 -24.21
N LEU A 47 -12.00 0.29 -24.01
CA LEU A 47 -12.36 -1.02 -24.54
C LEU A 47 -12.54 -0.99 -26.06
N LYS A 48 -13.12 0.10 -26.58
CA LYS A 48 -13.14 0.38 -28.02
C LYS A 48 -11.72 0.42 -28.58
N HIS A 49 -10.84 1.21 -27.97
CA HIS A 49 -9.44 1.32 -28.37
C HIS A 49 -8.68 -0.01 -28.29
N PHE A 50 -9.01 -0.85 -27.30
CA PHE A 50 -8.45 -2.19 -27.13
C PHE A 50 -8.90 -3.13 -28.24
N ILE A 51 -10.18 -3.13 -28.60
CA ILE A 51 -10.73 -3.92 -29.72
C ILE A 51 -10.16 -3.44 -31.05
N ASP A 52 -10.09 -2.13 -31.28
CA ASP A 52 -9.51 -1.54 -32.49
C ASP A 52 -8.03 -1.92 -32.63
N THR A 53 -7.29 -1.92 -31.51
CA THR A 53 -5.89 -2.38 -31.48
C THR A 53 -5.78 -3.85 -31.90
N ILE A 54 -6.65 -4.73 -31.38
CA ILE A 54 -6.70 -6.14 -31.76
C ILE A 54 -6.99 -6.26 -33.26
N ALA A 55 -8.05 -5.61 -33.74
CA ALA A 55 -8.47 -5.69 -35.14
C ALA A 55 -7.35 -5.25 -36.09
N ASN A 56 -6.71 -4.12 -35.80
CA ASN A 56 -5.57 -3.63 -36.57
C ASN A 56 -4.40 -4.62 -36.54
N ASN A 57 -3.99 -5.06 -35.35
CA ASN A 57 -2.84 -5.94 -35.20
C ASN A 57 -3.03 -7.32 -35.84
N LEU A 58 -4.25 -7.84 -35.88
CA LEU A 58 -4.57 -9.10 -36.54
C LEU A 58 -4.50 -9.03 -38.07
N THR A 59 -4.63 -7.84 -38.64
CA THR A 59 -4.46 -7.63 -40.10
C THR A 59 -2.98 -7.48 -40.48
N MET A 60 -2.10 -7.28 -39.51
CA MET A 60 -0.67 -7.09 -39.72
C MET A 60 0.11 -8.38 -39.52
N SER A 61 1.32 -8.44 -40.09
CA SER A 61 2.25 -9.52 -39.78
C SER A 61 2.68 -9.48 -38.31
N SER A 62 3.02 -10.63 -37.73
CA SER A 62 3.38 -10.77 -36.30
C SER A 62 4.57 -9.89 -35.86
N ASN A 63 5.43 -9.47 -36.79
CA ASN A 63 6.58 -8.60 -36.52
C ASN A 63 6.26 -7.09 -36.56
N THR A 64 5.02 -6.73 -36.92
CA THR A 64 4.59 -5.35 -37.13
C THR A 64 3.52 -4.87 -36.15
N LEU A 65 3.25 -5.65 -35.09
CA LEU A 65 2.24 -5.29 -34.10
C LEU A 65 2.58 -3.96 -33.43
N ARG A 66 1.62 -3.05 -33.41
CA ARG A 66 1.76 -1.72 -32.80
C ARG A 66 0.81 -1.60 -31.62
N TYR A 67 1.32 -1.01 -30.55
CA TYR A 67 0.57 -0.78 -29.34
C TYR A 67 0.66 0.69 -28.97
N SER A 68 -0.48 1.29 -28.67
CA SER A 68 -0.51 2.63 -28.07
C SER A 68 0.02 2.60 -26.63
N ASP A 69 0.36 3.76 -26.09
CA ASP A 69 0.86 3.84 -24.70
C ASP A 69 -0.19 3.44 -23.68
N THR A 70 -1.47 3.68 -23.95
CA THR A 70 -2.58 3.19 -23.11
C THR A 70 -2.58 1.66 -23.02
N ILE A 71 -2.38 0.96 -24.13
CA ILE A 71 -2.33 -0.51 -24.16
C ILE A 71 -1.06 -1.03 -23.49
N LYS A 72 0.08 -0.37 -23.73
CA LYS A 72 1.34 -0.71 -23.05
C LYS A 72 1.21 -0.55 -21.52
N ASN A 73 0.62 0.54 -21.05
CA ASN A 73 0.43 0.81 -19.62
C ASN A 73 -0.55 -0.19 -18.99
N PHE A 74 -1.62 -0.56 -19.71
CA PHE A 74 -2.53 -1.61 -19.29
C PHE A 74 -1.81 -2.96 -19.19
N ALA A 75 -1.06 -3.35 -20.22
CA ALA A 75 -0.29 -4.60 -20.24
C ALA A 75 0.75 -4.65 -19.12
N LEU A 76 1.43 -3.53 -18.86
CA LEU A 76 2.40 -3.41 -17.77
C LEU A 76 1.73 -3.54 -16.40
N SER A 77 0.58 -2.89 -16.21
CA SER A 77 -0.20 -3.00 -14.97
C SER A 77 -0.70 -4.43 -14.74
N LEU A 78 -1.19 -5.08 -15.80
CA LEU A 78 -1.62 -6.48 -15.77
C LEU A 78 -0.46 -7.41 -15.43
N TYR A 79 0.73 -7.17 -15.99
CA TYR A 79 1.94 -7.96 -15.70
C TYR A 79 2.41 -7.77 -14.25
N ILE A 80 2.41 -6.54 -13.74
CA ILE A 80 2.86 -6.23 -12.37
C ILE A 80 1.85 -6.72 -11.32
N LEU A 81 0.56 -6.44 -11.50
CA LEU A 81 -0.47 -6.74 -10.51
C LEU A 81 -1.02 -8.17 -10.65
N GLY A 82 -1.27 -8.61 -11.88
CA GLY A 82 -1.81 -9.94 -12.18
C GLY A 82 -0.73 -11.00 -12.35
N GLY A 83 0.54 -10.61 -12.49
CA GLY A 83 1.66 -11.52 -12.69
C GLY A 83 1.83 -12.01 -14.13
N LYS A 84 2.98 -12.63 -14.39
CA LYS A 84 3.37 -13.14 -15.72
C LYS A 84 2.33 -14.10 -16.33
N LEU A 85 1.78 -15.02 -15.52
CA LEU A 85 0.85 -16.04 -16.02
C LEU A 85 -0.47 -15.42 -16.49
N THR A 86 -1.02 -14.47 -15.73
CA THR A 86 -2.25 -13.76 -16.10
C THR A 86 -2.06 -12.94 -17.37
N HIS A 87 -0.93 -12.24 -17.47
CA HIS A 87 -0.56 -11.50 -18.69
C HIS A 87 -0.49 -12.43 -19.91
N GLU A 88 0.28 -13.53 -19.82
CA GLU A 88 0.45 -14.47 -20.92
C GLU A 88 -0.86 -15.17 -21.28
N PHE A 89 -1.69 -15.52 -20.29
CA PHE A 89 -3.00 -16.09 -20.53
C PHE A 89 -3.86 -15.18 -21.41
N ILE A 90 -3.96 -13.89 -21.08
CA ILE A 90 -4.73 -12.94 -21.88
C ILE A 90 -4.10 -12.75 -23.26
N ARG A 91 -2.77 -12.57 -23.33
CA ARG A 91 -2.05 -12.37 -24.61
C ARG A 91 -2.21 -13.53 -25.59
N LEU A 92 -2.18 -14.77 -25.09
CA LEU A 92 -2.31 -15.98 -25.91
C LEU A 92 -3.76 -16.23 -26.34
N ASN A 93 -4.73 -15.90 -25.49
CA ASN A 93 -6.15 -16.10 -25.81
C ASN A 93 -6.76 -14.95 -26.63
N LEU A 94 -6.14 -13.78 -26.63
CA LEU A 94 -6.50 -12.62 -27.45
C LEU A 94 -5.28 -12.19 -28.28
N PRO A 95 -5.01 -12.86 -29.42
CA PRO A 95 -3.85 -12.54 -30.24
C PRO A 95 -3.89 -11.08 -30.73
N GLY A 96 -2.73 -10.41 -30.72
CA GLY A 96 -2.62 -8.99 -31.11
C GLY A 96 -3.11 -7.98 -30.07
N SER A 97 -3.62 -8.44 -28.91
CA SER A 97 -4.14 -7.56 -27.86
C SER A 97 -3.08 -6.94 -26.96
N LEU A 98 -2.03 -7.70 -26.63
CA LEU A 98 -1.01 -7.30 -25.66
C LEU A 98 0.42 -7.47 -26.20
N PRO A 99 1.35 -6.57 -25.82
CA PRO A 99 2.78 -6.69 -26.10
C PRO A 99 3.40 -8.04 -25.68
N SER A 100 4.48 -8.42 -26.35
CA SER A 100 5.29 -9.56 -25.91
C SER A 100 6.03 -9.26 -24.61
N LEU A 101 6.46 -10.31 -23.90
CA LEU A 101 7.29 -10.17 -22.70
C LEU A 101 8.60 -9.42 -22.98
N THR A 102 9.19 -9.60 -24.16
CA THR A 102 10.39 -8.87 -24.56
C THR A 102 10.10 -7.36 -24.62
N MET A 103 8.99 -6.97 -25.24
CA MET A 103 8.60 -5.56 -25.29
C MET A 103 8.29 -5.01 -23.89
N LEU A 104 7.60 -5.77 -23.03
CA LEU A 104 7.38 -5.37 -21.64
C LEU A 104 8.69 -5.18 -20.88
N ASN A 105 9.64 -6.09 -21.03
CA ASN A 105 10.95 -5.97 -20.39
C ASN A 105 11.70 -4.74 -20.90
N THR A 106 11.60 -4.41 -22.19
CA THR A 106 12.15 -3.18 -22.76
C THR A 106 11.45 -1.94 -22.20
N LEU A 107 10.13 -1.96 -22.05
CA LEU A 107 9.39 -0.85 -21.44
C LEU A 107 9.79 -0.66 -19.96
N ILE A 108 9.95 -1.75 -19.22
CA ILE A 108 10.42 -1.71 -17.83
C ILE A 108 11.86 -1.19 -17.77
N SER A 109 12.75 -1.68 -18.63
CA SER A 109 14.16 -1.25 -18.63
C SER A 109 14.32 0.21 -19.05
N ASN A 110 13.49 0.68 -19.98
CA ASN A 110 13.52 2.05 -20.47
C ASN A 110 12.72 3.01 -19.59
N SER A 111 11.98 2.50 -18.62
CA SER A 111 11.32 3.37 -17.66
C SER A 111 12.38 4.11 -16.84
N ASN A 112 12.20 5.42 -16.65
CA ASN A 112 13.02 6.24 -15.75
C ASN A 112 12.88 5.82 -14.25
N SER A 113 12.27 4.67 -14.00
CA SER A 113 11.91 4.15 -12.69
C SER A 113 12.94 3.17 -12.12
N LYS A 114 14.00 2.81 -12.86
CA LYS A 114 15.06 1.93 -12.36
C LYS A 114 15.68 2.55 -11.08
N ILE A 115 15.73 1.74 -10.03
CA ILE A 115 16.39 2.08 -8.77
C ILE A 115 17.77 1.44 -8.80
N SER A 116 18.80 2.21 -8.48
CA SER A 116 20.18 1.74 -8.38
C SER A 116 20.61 1.70 -6.92
N GLU A 117 21.50 0.77 -6.57
CA GLU A 117 22.10 0.70 -5.25
C GLU A 117 22.85 2.01 -4.93
N ALA A 118 22.77 2.46 -3.67
CA ALA A 118 23.40 3.69 -3.19
C ALA A 118 23.02 4.99 -3.92
N GLN A 119 21.96 4.99 -4.75
CA GLN A 119 21.52 6.19 -5.48
C GLN A 119 20.20 6.73 -4.94
N PHE A 120 20.24 7.93 -4.37
CA PHE A 120 19.05 8.73 -4.08
C PHE A 120 18.59 9.51 -5.32
N ARG A 121 17.27 9.60 -5.50
CA ARG A 121 16.61 10.27 -6.66
C ARG A 121 16.07 11.64 -6.25
N PHE A 122 16.95 12.52 -5.76
CA PHE A 122 16.55 13.81 -5.22
C PHE A 122 15.89 14.72 -6.26
N ASP A 123 16.41 14.76 -7.49
CA ASP A 123 15.82 15.58 -8.56
C ASP A 123 14.41 15.12 -8.94
N GLN A 124 14.19 13.80 -9.04
CA GLN A 124 12.87 13.23 -9.32
C GLN A 124 11.92 13.45 -8.13
N LEU A 125 12.42 13.40 -6.90
CA LEU A 125 11.65 13.72 -5.71
C LEU A 125 11.22 15.20 -5.72
N GLN A 126 12.12 16.12 -6.05
CA GLN A 126 11.82 17.55 -6.15
C GLN A 126 10.77 17.81 -7.24
N LYS A 127 10.95 17.24 -8.44
CA LYS A 127 9.95 17.34 -9.52
C LYS A 127 8.58 16.81 -9.08
N HIS A 128 8.57 15.66 -8.42
CA HIS A 128 7.34 15.08 -7.87
C HIS A 128 6.68 16.00 -6.82
N PHE A 129 7.47 16.76 -6.06
CA PHE A 129 6.94 17.70 -5.08
C PHE A 129 6.37 18.95 -5.75
N ASP A 130 7.03 19.44 -6.78
CA ASP A 130 6.59 20.58 -7.58
C ASP A 130 5.28 20.25 -8.32
N ASP A 131 5.19 19.07 -8.95
CA ASP A 131 3.99 18.60 -9.69
C ASP A 131 2.74 18.54 -8.80
N TYR A 132 2.90 18.24 -7.52
CA TYR A 132 1.80 18.14 -6.55
C TYR A 132 1.66 19.38 -5.66
N ASN A 133 2.51 20.41 -5.85
CA ASN A 133 2.62 21.58 -4.98
C ASN A 133 2.74 21.21 -3.49
N VAL A 134 3.58 20.21 -3.19
CA VAL A 134 3.84 19.72 -1.84
C VAL A 134 5.28 20.08 -1.45
N LYS A 135 5.48 20.62 -0.25
CA LYS A 135 6.82 20.97 0.27
C LYS A 135 7.29 20.05 1.40
N TYR A 136 6.49 19.05 1.75
CA TYR A 136 6.70 18.23 2.94
C TYR A 136 6.58 16.74 2.61
N ALA A 137 7.46 15.96 3.23
CA ALA A 137 7.56 14.54 3.02
C ALA A 137 7.63 13.77 4.33
N PHE A 138 7.22 12.52 4.27
CA PHE A 138 7.60 11.49 5.20
C PHE A 138 8.79 10.72 4.65
N GLY A 139 9.86 10.61 5.45
CA GLY A 139 10.94 9.65 5.23
C GLY A 139 10.75 8.46 6.15
N SER A 140 10.80 7.26 5.59
CA SER A 140 10.97 6.01 6.33
C SER A 140 12.26 5.35 5.90
N GLU A 141 12.91 4.75 6.89
CA GLU A 141 14.03 3.85 6.71
C GLU A 141 13.61 2.47 7.21
N GLY A 142 14.08 1.43 6.54
CA GLY A 142 13.84 0.05 6.96
C GLY A 142 14.93 -0.86 6.43
N THR A 143 15.39 -1.77 7.30
CA THR A 143 16.37 -2.78 6.95
C THR A 143 15.71 -4.15 6.89
N THR A 144 15.98 -4.91 5.84
CA THR A 144 15.49 -6.29 5.68
C THR A 144 16.62 -7.25 5.40
N GLY A 145 16.48 -8.49 5.86
CA GLY A 145 17.40 -9.58 5.54
C GLY A 145 17.23 -10.01 4.08
N VAL A 146 18.34 -10.17 3.37
CA VAL A 146 18.35 -10.62 1.96
C VAL A 146 19.24 -11.84 1.77
N VAL A 147 18.93 -12.63 0.74
CA VAL A 147 19.78 -13.74 0.33
C VAL A 147 21.10 -13.17 -0.20
N LYS A 148 22.21 -13.53 0.46
CA LYS A 148 23.57 -13.09 0.10
C LYS A 148 23.89 -13.46 -1.35
N LYS A 149 23.81 -12.50 -2.25
CA LYS A 149 24.08 -12.68 -3.68
C LYS A 149 24.81 -11.47 -4.25
N ILE A 150 25.89 -11.73 -4.98
CA ILE A 150 26.58 -10.72 -5.77
C ILE A 150 26.04 -10.81 -7.21
N LYS A 151 25.79 -9.66 -7.82
CA LYS A 151 25.43 -9.57 -9.24
C LYS A 151 26.32 -8.53 -9.92
N TYR A 152 26.94 -8.92 -11.02
CA TYR A 152 27.64 -7.99 -11.90
C TYR A 152 26.64 -7.22 -12.76
N ASP A 153 26.76 -5.89 -12.80
CA ASP A 153 26.07 -5.04 -13.77
C ASP A 153 27.08 -4.60 -14.84
N SER A 154 27.00 -5.23 -16.01
CA SER A 154 27.88 -4.96 -17.15
C SER A 154 27.62 -3.63 -17.83
N THR A 155 26.51 -2.94 -17.52
CA THR A 155 26.22 -1.63 -18.13
C THR A 155 27.06 -0.52 -17.53
N ILE A 156 27.44 -0.66 -16.25
CA ILE A 156 28.22 0.31 -15.49
C ILE A 156 29.51 -0.28 -14.92
N ASN A 157 29.84 -1.53 -15.25
CA ASN A 157 31.01 -2.27 -14.76
C ASN A 157 31.16 -2.23 -13.22
N THR A 158 30.11 -2.65 -12.52
CA THR A 158 30.08 -2.68 -11.04
C THR A 158 29.52 -4.00 -10.51
N PHE A 159 29.83 -4.31 -9.25
CA PHE A 159 29.14 -5.33 -8.48
C PHE A 159 28.08 -4.72 -7.57
N ASN A 160 26.89 -5.34 -7.56
CA ASN A 160 25.84 -5.08 -6.59
C ASN A 160 25.81 -6.20 -5.54
N GLY A 161 25.50 -5.85 -4.29
CA GLY A 161 25.34 -6.80 -3.18
C GLY A 161 26.53 -6.89 -2.22
N PHE A 162 27.50 -5.98 -2.30
CA PHE A 162 28.50 -5.77 -1.27
C PHE A 162 28.05 -4.68 -0.28
N PRO A 163 28.56 -4.68 0.97
CA PRO A 163 28.43 -3.54 1.86
C PRO A 163 29.05 -2.30 1.19
N THR A 164 28.23 -1.28 0.94
CA THR A 164 28.69 -0.01 0.37
C THR A 164 29.22 0.88 1.48
N PRO A 165 30.45 1.42 1.38
CA PRO A 165 30.97 2.38 2.35
C PRO A 165 30.10 3.64 2.42
N LEU A 166 30.11 4.27 3.60
CA LEU A 166 29.34 5.48 3.87
C LEU A 166 30.27 6.69 3.92
N ASP A 167 29.83 7.80 3.34
CA ASP A 167 30.38 9.13 3.54
C ASP A 167 29.30 10.01 4.19
N HIS A 168 29.57 10.55 5.37
CA HIS A 168 28.57 11.28 6.19
C HIS A 168 27.23 10.54 6.32
N GLU A 169 27.28 9.24 6.62
CA GLU A 169 26.11 8.33 6.74
C GLU A 169 25.35 8.07 5.43
N VAL A 170 25.81 8.60 4.30
CA VAL A 170 25.22 8.36 2.97
C VAL A 170 26.07 7.34 2.20
N PRO A 171 25.48 6.28 1.62
CA PRO A 171 26.23 5.32 0.84
C PRO A 171 26.85 5.97 -0.40
N ILE A 172 28.12 5.66 -0.66
CA ILE A 172 28.85 6.18 -1.81
C ILE A 172 28.38 5.47 -3.08
N LYS A 173 27.72 6.22 -3.96
CA LYS A 173 27.24 5.72 -5.25
C LYS A 173 28.39 5.14 -6.07
N GLU A 174 28.17 3.97 -6.67
CA GLU A 174 29.09 3.32 -7.61
C GLU A 174 30.50 3.04 -7.03
N TYR A 175 30.63 2.87 -5.71
CA TYR A 175 31.93 2.62 -5.05
C TYR A 175 32.72 1.44 -5.64
N TYR A 176 32.05 0.36 -6.03
CA TYR A 176 32.65 -0.82 -6.65
C TYR A 176 32.66 -0.77 -8.19
N GLN A 177 32.72 0.42 -8.77
CA GLN A 177 32.88 0.60 -10.22
C GLN A 177 34.35 0.56 -10.61
N THR A 178 34.68 -0.26 -11.61
CA THR A 178 36.05 -0.31 -12.16
C THR A 178 36.06 -0.89 -13.56
N ASN A 179 37.05 -0.49 -14.37
CA ASN A 179 37.31 -1.09 -15.67
C ASN A 179 38.38 -2.21 -15.61
N SER A 180 38.93 -2.51 -14.43
CA SER A 180 39.94 -3.56 -14.25
C SER A 180 39.33 -4.87 -13.77
N PHE A 181 39.53 -5.94 -14.55
CA PHE A 181 39.11 -7.28 -14.15
C PHE A 181 39.82 -7.77 -12.89
N ASP A 182 41.08 -7.40 -12.69
CA ASP A 182 41.83 -7.81 -11.49
C ASP A 182 41.26 -7.21 -10.22
N ILE A 183 40.81 -5.95 -10.29
CA ILE A 183 40.12 -5.28 -9.19
C ILE A 183 38.76 -5.93 -8.93
N LEU A 184 37.98 -6.23 -9.97
CA LEU A 184 36.72 -6.97 -9.83
C LEU A 184 36.96 -8.34 -9.16
N LYS A 185 37.95 -9.08 -9.61
CA LYS A 185 38.32 -10.39 -9.06
C LYS A 185 38.77 -10.28 -7.60
N LEU A 186 39.55 -9.25 -7.26
CA LEU A 186 39.96 -8.96 -5.90
C LEU A 186 38.72 -8.76 -5.01
N TRP A 187 37.82 -7.86 -5.38
CA TRP A 187 36.60 -7.58 -4.61
C TRP A 187 35.71 -8.81 -4.44
N PHE A 188 35.48 -9.56 -5.53
CA PHE A 188 34.68 -10.78 -5.50
C PHE A 188 35.18 -11.83 -4.50
N ASN A 189 36.50 -11.95 -4.35
CA ASN A 189 37.10 -12.95 -3.48
C ASN A 189 37.35 -12.47 -2.05
N SER A 190 37.47 -11.16 -1.83
CA SER A 190 37.90 -10.58 -0.55
C SER A 190 36.79 -9.90 0.25
N ILE A 191 35.71 -9.47 -0.39
CA ILE A 191 34.65 -8.71 0.27
C ILE A 191 33.48 -9.62 0.63
N ASP A 192 33.05 -9.51 1.89
CA ASP A 192 31.88 -10.22 2.37
C ASP A 192 30.59 -9.72 1.70
N LYS A 193 29.71 -10.66 1.41
CA LYS A 193 28.41 -10.38 0.80
C LYS A 193 27.48 -9.71 1.81
N SER A 194 26.75 -8.69 1.37
CA SER A 194 25.74 -8.08 2.21
C SER A 194 24.61 -9.07 2.51
N SER A 195 24.23 -9.12 3.79
CA SER A 195 23.06 -9.88 4.26
C SER A 195 21.85 -8.99 4.52
N LEU A 196 22.04 -7.67 4.44
CA LEU A 196 21.05 -6.68 4.80
C LEU A 196 20.87 -5.70 3.63
N LEU A 197 19.61 -5.38 3.35
CA LEU A 197 19.24 -4.32 2.42
C LEU A 197 18.56 -3.23 3.23
N ASN A 198 19.14 -2.03 3.21
CA ASN A 198 18.48 -0.85 3.75
C ASN A 198 17.68 -0.16 2.63
N VAL A 199 16.45 0.20 2.94
CA VAL A 199 15.51 0.85 2.02
C VAL A 199 15.06 2.16 2.64
N HIS A 200 15.37 3.25 1.95
CA HIS A 200 14.87 4.57 2.26
C HIS A 200 13.74 4.92 1.30
N MET A 201 12.61 5.31 1.86
CA MET A 201 11.44 5.73 1.10
C MET A 201 11.00 7.11 1.56
N ILE A 202 10.91 8.04 0.61
CA ILE A 202 10.39 9.38 0.86
C ILE A 202 9.07 9.52 0.09
N GLN A 203 8.01 9.94 0.79
CA GLN A 203 6.67 10.13 0.22
C GLN A 203 6.09 11.48 0.63
N PRO A 204 5.38 12.20 -0.25
CA PRO A 204 4.74 13.46 0.12
C PRO A 204 3.69 13.26 1.22
N VAL A 205 3.45 14.29 2.04
CA VAL A 205 2.36 14.27 3.03
C VAL A 205 1.02 14.39 2.30
N GLN A 206 0.41 13.24 1.99
CA GLN A 206 -0.78 13.15 1.14
C GLN A 206 -2.00 13.88 1.71
N TRP A 207 -2.16 13.99 3.03
CA TRP A 207 -3.40 14.50 3.62
C TRP A 207 -3.62 15.99 3.37
N TRP A 208 -2.56 16.81 3.38
CA TRP A 208 -2.66 18.23 3.04
C TRP A 208 -3.05 18.43 1.58
N TYR A 209 -2.44 17.65 0.68
CA TYR A 209 -2.78 17.67 -0.73
C TYR A 209 -4.23 17.25 -0.98
N ILE A 210 -4.67 16.12 -0.40
CA ILE A 210 -6.05 15.63 -0.50
C ILE A 210 -7.03 16.69 0.01
N PHE A 211 -6.75 17.28 1.18
CA PHE A 211 -7.55 18.38 1.74
C PHE A 211 -7.71 19.54 0.75
N ASN A 212 -6.61 20.05 0.18
CA ASN A 212 -6.66 21.15 -0.77
C ASN A 212 -7.36 20.80 -2.08
N GLN A 213 -7.14 19.60 -2.61
CA GLN A 213 -7.78 19.15 -3.85
C GLN A 213 -9.31 19.00 -3.67
N CYS A 214 -9.75 18.53 -2.51
CA CYS A 214 -11.18 18.49 -2.16
C CYS A 214 -11.73 19.91 -1.99
N LEU A 215 -11.01 20.78 -1.28
CA LEU A 215 -11.42 22.17 -1.06
C LEU A 215 -11.59 22.94 -2.39
N GLN A 216 -10.64 22.79 -3.32
CA GLN A 216 -10.72 23.39 -4.67
C GLN A 216 -11.95 22.93 -5.46
N ARG A 217 -12.54 21.80 -5.10
CA ARG A 217 -13.74 21.22 -5.72
C ARG A 217 -14.99 21.44 -4.86
N ASN A 218 -14.94 22.35 -3.89
CA ASN A 218 -16.01 22.63 -2.95
C ASN A 218 -16.44 21.40 -2.12
N ILE A 219 -15.51 20.48 -1.84
CA ILE A 219 -15.71 19.30 -0.99
C ILE A 219 -15.04 19.57 0.36
N SER A 220 -15.84 19.59 1.43
CA SER A 220 -15.34 19.80 2.79
C SER A 220 -14.98 18.46 3.44
N ILE A 221 -13.71 18.28 3.79
CA ILE A 221 -13.26 17.15 4.60
C ILE A 221 -13.32 17.55 6.08
N ILE A 222 -14.07 16.79 6.86
CA ILE A 222 -14.23 17.01 8.31
C ILE A 222 -13.23 16.22 9.14
N GLY A 223 -12.61 15.18 8.59
CA GLY A 223 -11.63 14.37 9.30
C GLY A 223 -11.04 13.23 8.49
N PHE A 224 -9.99 12.62 9.05
CA PHE A 224 -9.33 11.43 8.52
C PHE A 224 -9.43 10.29 9.54
N SER A 225 -9.71 9.08 9.05
CA SER A 225 -9.68 7.85 9.85
C SER A 225 -8.64 6.90 9.26
N THR A 226 -7.70 6.41 10.07
CA THR A 226 -6.65 5.49 9.61
C THR A 226 -6.20 4.48 10.66
N ASP A 227 -5.41 3.51 10.23
CA ASP A 227 -4.68 2.62 11.12
C ASP A 227 -3.64 3.36 11.96
N ALA A 228 -3.18 2.70 13.02
CA ALA A 228 -2.18 3.19 13.96
C ALA A 228 -0.73 2.95 13.48
N ASP A 229 -0.48 3.05 12.17
CA ASP A 229 0.86 2.99 11.57
C ASP A 229 1.64 4.28 11.83
N ALA A 230 2.96 4.18 11.99
CA ALA A 230 3.82 5.32 12.28
C ALA A 230 3.69 6.46 11.25
N LYS A 231 3.50 6.13 9.96
CA LYS A 231 3.27 7.12 8.88
C LYS A 231 2.01 7.97 9.12
N TYR A 232 0.91 7.33 9.50
CA TYR A 232 -0.37 8.00 9.67
C TYR A 232 -0.44 8.72 11.01
N LEU A 233 0.13 8.14 12.07
CA LEU A 233 0.30 8.83 13.35
C LEU A 233 1.08 10.14 13.21
N ARG A 234 2.14 10.16 12.39
CA ARG A 234 2.91 11.37 12.11
C ARG A 234 2.11 12.37 11.26
N ALA A 235 1.36 11.89 10.27
CA ALA A 235 0.45 12.75 9.50
C ALA A 235 -0.61 13.41 10.41
N MET A 236 -1.23 12.64 11.31
CA MET A 236 -2.13 13.15 12.35
C MET A 236 -1.45 14.21 13.22
N ARG A 237 -0.24 13.93 13.73
CA ARG A 237 0.52 14.89 14.57
C ARG A 237 0.81 16.20 13.86
N LEU A 238 1.28 16.15 12.62
CA LEU A 238 1.58 17.34 11.82
C LEU A 238 0.31 18.14 11.49
N MET A 239 -0.77 17.45 11.07
CA MET A 239 -2.04 18.09 10.69
C MET A 239 -2.83 18.60 11.90
N SER A 240 -2.69 17.98 13.07
CA SER A 240 -3.29 18.47 14.32
C SER A 240 -2.46 19.58 15.00
N GLY A 241 -1.21 19.78 14.59
CA GLY A 241 -0.27 20.64 15.30
C GLY A 241 0.14 20.09 16.67
N PHE A 242 0.06 18.76 16.86
CA PHE A 242 0.30 18.07 18.12
C PHE A 242 1.75 17.52 18.20
N PHE A 243 2.55 18.09 19.10
CA PHE A 243 3.99 17.79 19.27
C PHE A 243 4.82 17.91 17.97
N GLY A 244 4.35 18.70 17.02
CA GLY A 244 4.99 18.99 15.74
C GLY A 244 4.18 20.05 15.01
N THR A 245 4.84 21.05 14.44
CA THR A 245 4.21 22.10 13.66
C THR A 245 4.76 22.08 12.24
N LEU A 246 3.91 22.46 11.28
CA LEU A 246 4.40 22.84 9.96
C LEU A 246 5.01 24.25 10.12
N PRO A 247 6.32 24.44 9.87
CA PRO A 247 7.04 25.66 10.26
C PRO A 247 6.49 26.95 9.62
N ASN A 248 5.72 26.83 8.52
CA ASN A 248 5.15 27.95 7.79
C ASN A 248 3.62 27.94 7.71
N PHE A 249 2.96 27.01 8.40
CA PHE A 249 1.51 26.88 8.30
C PHE A 249 0.89 26.47 9.64
N GLN A 250 0.09 27.39 10.19
CA GLN A 250 -0.67 27.14 11.39
C GLN A 250 -2.00 26.51 11.01
N VAL A 251 -2.07 25.18 11.03
CA VAL A 251 -3.27 24.43 10.59
C VAL A 251 -4.53 24.89 11.33
N HIS A 252 -4.41 25.22 12.61
CA HIS A 252 -5.50 25.74 13.44
C HIS A 252 -5.97 27.16 13.06
N GLN A 253 -5.19 27.93 12.30
CA GLN A 253 -5.57 29.27 11.83
C GLN A 253 -6.21 29.24 10.43
N HIS A 254 -6.37 28.07 9.83
CA HIS A 254 -6.99 27.97 8.51
C HIS A 254 -8.44 28.49 8.56
N PRO A 255 -8.95 29.19 7.52
CA PRO A 255 -10.29 29.77 7.53
C PRO A 255 -11.44 28.78 7.75
N GLN A 256 -11.20 27.50 7.45
CA GLN A 256 -12.17 26.42 7.67
C GLN A 256 -11.96 25.66 8.99
N ALA A 257 -11.01 26.10 9.83
CA ALA A 257 -10.83 25.51 11.14
C ALA A 257 -12.07 25.78 12.01
N PHE A 258 -12.52 24.77 12.72
CA PHE A 258 -13.69 24.81 13.59
C PHE A 258 -13.27 24.68 15.06
N GLN A 259 -14.15 25.14 15.94
CA GLN A 259 -13.95 25.03 17.38
C GLN A 259 -14.60 23.75 17.91
N ILE A 260 -13.81 22.95 18.62
CA ILE A 260 -14.26 21.80 19.38
C ILE A 260 -14.51 22.23 20.82
N LYS A 261 -15.75 22.07 21.27
CA LYS A 261 -16.10 22.27 22.68
C LYS A 261 -15.66 21.06 23.49
N THR A 262 -14.54 21.18 24.19
CA THR A 262 -14.08 20.15 25.13
C THR A 262 -14.80 20.31 26.46
N THR A 263 -15.25 19.20 27.05
CA THR A 263 -15.84 19.24 28.40
C THR A 263 -14.77 19.51 29.46
N SER A 264 -15.11 20.32 30.47
CA SER A 264 -14.23 20.61 31.61
C SER A 264 -13.86 19.37 32.42
N ARG A 265 -14.57 18.25 32.23
CA ARG A 265 -14.28 16.95 32.86
C ARG A 265 -13.09 16.23 32.22
N TRP A 266 -12.69 16.60 31.01
CA TRP A 266 -11.56 15.98 30.33
C TRP A 266 -10.26 16.67 30.76
N SER A 267 -9.70 16.23 31.89
CA SER A 267 -8.44 16.78 32.43
C SER A 267 -7.21 16.50 31.54
N ARG A 268 -7.34 15.68 30.50
CA ARG A 268 -6.26 15.23 29.62
C ARG A 268 -6.65 15.24 28.14
N PHE A 269 -7.34 16.27 27.67
CA PHE A 269 -7.50 16.49 26.23
C PHE A 269 -6.27 17.22 25.69
N TYR A 270 -5.50 16.52 24.85
CA TYR A 270 -4.19 17.00 24.40
C TYR A 270 -4.22 17.75 23.06
N LEU A 271 -5.37 17.76 22.37
CA LEU A 271 -5.53 18.49 21.11
C LEU A 271 -6.03 19.92 21.38
N ARG A 272 -5.72 20.84 20.45
CA ARG A 272 -6.18 22.24 20.52
C ARG A 272 -7.70 22.31 20.33
N GLU A 273 -8.36 23.31 20.92
CA GLU A 273 -9.80 23.53 20.70
C GLU A 273 -10.09 23.90 19.24
N GLN A 274 -9.20 24.66 18.60
CA GLN A 274 -9.34 25.02 17.19
C GLN A 274 -8.64 23.98 16.32
N GLN A 275 -9.41 23.27 15.50
CA GLN A 275 -8.93 22.18 14.65
C GLN A 275 -9.44 22.34 13.22
N LEU A 276 -8.60 21.97 12.25
CA LEU A 276 -9.02 21.90 10.85
C LEU A 276 -9.72 20.59 10.52
N LEU A 277 -9.35 19.51 11.22
CA LEU A 277 -9.72 18.14 10.92
C LEU A 277 -9.88 17.36 12.21
N LEU A 278 -10.83 16.43 12.22
CA LEU A 278 -10.91 15.36 13.21
C LEU A 278 -9.99 14.21 12.80
N PHE A 279 -9.37 13.56 13.79
CA PHE A 279 -8.50 12.41 13.58
C PHE A 279 -9.04 11.21 14.33
N PHE A 280 -9.29 10.13 13.61
CA PHE A 280 -9.76 8.87 14.17
C PHE A 280 -8.76 7.78 13.86
N GLN A 281 -8.50 6.93 14.83
CA GLN A 281 -7.80 5.67 14.59
C GLN A 281 -8.84 4.56 14.42
N ASP A 282 -8.53 3.54 13.63
CA ASP A 282 -9.42 2.39 13.51
C ASP A 282 -9.63 1.75 14.91
N PRO A 283 -10.87 1.77 15.44
CA PRO A 283 -11.17 1.22 16.76
C PRO A 283 -10.90 -0.29 16.82
N THR A 284 -11.05 -1.03 15.71
CA THR A 284 -10.78 -2.46 15.63
C THR A 284 -9.31 -2.76 15.92
N HIS A 285 -8.42 -1.97 15.32
CA HIS A 285 -6.98 -2.07 15.54
C HIS A 285 -6.57 -1.58 16.93
N LEU A 286 -7.27 -0.62 17.51
CA LEU A 286 -7.03 -0.20 18.89
C LEU A 286 -7.41 -1.28 19.89
N VAL A 287 -8.60 -1.86 19.75
CA VAL A 287 -9.10 -2.94 20.63
C VAL A 287 -8.20 -4.17 20.53
N THR A 288 -7.81 -4.59 19.33
CA THR A 288 -6.89 -5.74 19.17
C THR A 288 -5.52 -5.47 19.80
N LYS A 289 -4.96 -4.26 19.68
CA LYS A 289 -3.70 -3.88 20.36
C LYS A 289 -3.85 -3.85 21.89
N TRP A 290 -4.98 -3.35 22.38
CA TRP A 290 -5.29 -3.30 23.80
C TRP A 290 -5.36 -4.72 24.38
N CYS A 291 -6.20 -5.59 23.80
CA CYS A 291 -6.29 -6.99 24.21
C CYS A 291 -4.95 -7.73 24.04
N TYR A 292 -4.21 -7.45 22.96
CA TYR A 292 -2.89 -8.06 22.78
C TYR A 292 -1.90 -7.71 23.90
N ARG A 293 -2.03 -6.51 24.48
CA ARG A 293 -1.19 -6.11 25.60
C ARG A 293 -1.44 -6.98 26.83
N LEU A 294 -2.70 -7.36 27.09
CA LEU A 294 -3.06 -8.35 28.11
C LEU A 294 -2.47 -9.73 27.83
N LEU A 295 -2.47 -10.14 26.55
CA LEU A 295 -1.96 -11.46 26.13
C LEU A 295 -0.44 -11.52 26.02
N SER A 296 0.26 -10.39 26.16
CA SER A 296 1.69 -10.29 25.93
C SER A 296 2.50 -10.76 27.15
N SER A 297 3.38 -11.75 26.97
CA SER A 297 4.34 -12.15 28.01
C SER A 297 5.50 -11.17 28.18
N THR A 298 5.62 -10.17 27.30
CA THR A 298 6.76 -9.23 27.28
C THR A 298 6.53 -7.96 28.10
N ALA A 299 5.34 -7.79 28.67
CA ALA A 299 5.01 -6.58 29.40
C ALA A 299 4.08 -6.85 30.57
N GLU A 300 4.46 -6.27 31.70
CA GLU A 300 3.58 -6.21 32.86
C GLU A 300 2.57 -5.09 32.65
N LEU A 301 1.31 -5.41 32.89
CA LEU A 301 0.21 -4.45 32.92
C LEU A 301 -0.16 -4.19 34.37
N CYS A 302 -0.27 -2.92 34.73
CA CYS A 302 -0.67 -2.51 36.06
C CYS A 302 -1.72 -1.40 36.01
N LEU A 303 -2.64 -1.43 36.97
CA LEU A 303 -3.58 -0.35 37.26
C LEU A 303 -3.30 0.12 38.70
N GLY A 304 -2.64 1.26 38.82
CA GLY A 304 -2.10 1.70 40.11
C GLY A 304 -0.99 0.75 40.58
N ASN A 305 -1.16 0.17 41.77
CA ASN A 305 -0.20 -0.77 42.37
C ASN A 305 -0.57 -2.25 42.15
N GLN A 306 -1.60 -2.52 41.36
CA GLN A 306 -2.14 -3.86 41.16
C GLN A 306 -1.80 -4.38 39.76
N PHE A 307 -1.56 -5.68 39.65
CA PHE A 307 -1.18 -6.34 38.39
C PHE A 307 -2.41 -6.88 37.67
N ILE A 308 -2.43 -6.70 36.36
CA ILE A 308 -3.40 -7.34 35.48
C ILE A 308 -2.75 -8.64 34.97
N LEU A 309 -3.36 -9.78 35.27
CA LEU A 309 -2.81 -11.09 34.95
C LEU A 309 -3.68 -11.84 33.94
N ILE A 310 -3.05 -12.37 32.88
CA ILE A 310 -3.68 -13.29 31.94
C ILE A 310 -4.08 -14.61 32.60
N ASN A 311 -3.40 -14.99 33.69
CA ASN A 311 -3.66 -16.25 34.40
C ASN A 311 -5.11 -16.32 34.90
N HIS A 312 -5.73 -15.19 35.27
CA HIS A 312 -7.15 -15.16 35.62
C HIS A 312 -8.04 -15.74 34.51
N LEU A 313 -7.72 -15.48 33.24
CA LEU A 313 -8.45 -16.04 32.10
C LEU A 313 -8.12 -17.52 31.86
N HIS A 314 -6.87 -17.92 32.08
CA HIS A 314 -6.49 -19.34 32.03
C HIS A 314 -7.20 -20.16 33.11
N ASP A 315 -7.32 -19.60 34.32
CA ASP A 315 -7.97 -20.25 35.45
C ASP A 315 -9.47 -20.41 35.20
N ILE A 316 -10.14 -19.40 34.65
CA ILE A 316 -11.55 -19.51 34.24
C ILE A 316 -11.74 -20.60 33.17
N ILE A 317 -10.89 -20.63 32.12
CA ILE A 317 -11.03 -21.60 31.02
C ILE A 317 -10.77 -23.04 31.47
N ASN A 318 -9.91 -23.25 32.48
CA ASN A 318 -9.57 -24.59 32.98
C ASN A 318 -10.30 -24.93 34.30
N SER A 319 -11.19 -24.07 34.78
CA SER A 319 -11.93 -24.27 36.02
C SER A 319 -12.91 -25.43 35.89
N GLU A 320 -13.09 -26.19 36.97
CA GLU A 320 -14.18 -27.18 37.07
C GLU A 320 -15.54 -26.52 37.39
N THR A 321 -15.53 -25.27 37.85
CA THR A 321 -16.73 -24.52 38.25
C THR A 321 -17.47 -23.90 37.07
N TYR A 322 -16.74 -23.47 36.04
CA TYR A 322 -17.30 -22.77 34.88
C TYR A 322 -17.08 -23.58 33.61
N SER A 323 -18.12 -23.70 32.79
CA SER A 323 -18.05 -24.32 31.47
C SER A 323 -17.84 -23.28 30.37
N LYS A 324 -17.47 -23.75 29.18
CA LYS A 324 -17.40 -22.89 27.98
C LYS A 324 -18.71 -22.16 27.68
N LEU A 325 -19.86 -22.71 28.06
CA LEU A 325 -21.16 -22.04 27.85
C LEU A 325 -21.34 -20.86 28.80
N ASP A 326 -20.67 -20.87 29.95
CA ASP A 326 -20.75 -19.80 30.95
C ASP A 326 -19.83 -18.62 30.58
N HIS A 327 -18.62 -18.89 30.08
CA HIS A 327 -17.63 -17.84 29.82
C HIS A 327 -17.35 -17.57 28.33
N GLY A 328 -17.81 -18.43 27.40
CA GLY A 328 -17.67 -18.25 25.94
C GLY A 328 -16.24 -18.40 25.36
N LEU A 329 -15.20 -18.36 26.19
CA LEU A 329 -13.79 -18.45 25.79
C LEU A 329 -13.32 -19.86 25.40
N THR A 330 -12.28 -19.91 24.57
CA THR A 330 -11.48 -21.10 24.26
C THR A 330 -9.99 -20.80 24.40
N LYS A 331 -9.14 -21.83 24.47
CA LYS A 331 -7.68 -21.65 24.55
C LYS A 331 -7.10 -20.83 23.39
N SER A 332 -7.72 -20.89 22.20
CA SER A 332 -7.32 -20.06 21.06
C SER A 332 -7.64 -18.58 21.24
N ASP A 333 -8.65 -18.23 22.03
CA ASP A 333 -9.06 -16.83 22.23
C ASP A 333 -8.08 -16.01 23.07
N ILE A 334 -7.21 -16.68 23.84
CA ILE A 334 -6.14 -16.06 24.62
C ILE A 334 -4.74 -16.37 24.05
N ASN A 335 -4.68 -16.82 22.79
CA ASN A 335 -3.41 -17.14 22.15
C ASN A 335 -2.69 -15.88 21.64
N SER A 336 -1.53 -15.59 22.23
CA SER A 336 -0.70 -14.43 21.88
C SER A 336 -0.04 -14.48 20.50
N LYS A 337 -0.17 -15.58 19.74
CA LYS A 337 0.32 -15.65 18.35
C LYS A 337 -0.63 -15.02 17.35
N ASP A 338 -1.92 -14.96 17.65
CA ASP A 338 -2.96 -14.46 16.75
C ASP A 338 -3.29 -12.99 17.04
N ARG A 339 -2.45 -12.08 16.52
CA ARG A 339 -2.49 -10.64 16.83
C ARG A 339 -3.60 -9.86 16.10
N GLN A 340 -4.37 -10.51 15.24
CA GLN A 340 -5.39 -9.86 14.40
C GLN A 340 -6.81 -10.36 14.72
N ASN A 341 -6.98 -11.22 15.72
CA ASN A 341 -8.25 -11.82 16.05
C ASN A 341 -9.17 -10.91 16.86
N PHE A 342 -9.90 -10.05 16.15
CA PHE A 342 -10.92 -9.20 16.77
C PHE A 342 -12.07 -10.00 17.39
N SER A 343 -12.39 -11.18 16.86
CA SER A 343 -13.48 -12.01 17.41
C SER A 343 -13.19 -12.48 18.84
N SER A 344 -11.93 -12.77 19.15
CA SER A 344 -11.51 -13.09 20.52
C SER A 344 -11.61 -11.88 21.45
N CYS A 345 -11.34 -10.67 20.95
CA CYS A 345 -11.51 -9.44 21.73
C CYS A 345 -12.97 -9.22 22.15
N LEU A 346 -13.93 -9.52 21.27
CA LEU A 346 -15.37 -9.43 21.60
C LEU A 346 -15.77 -10.43 22.69
N LYS A 347 -15.21 -11.64 22.68
CA LYS A 347 -15.49 -12.62 23.73
C LYS A 347 -14.86 -12.23 25.06
N LEU A 348 -13.64 -11.68 25.03
CA LEU A 348 -12.94 -11.16 26.21
C LEU A 348 -13.66 -9.96 26.84
N THR A 349 -14.52 -9.27 26.10
CA THR A 349 -15.32 -8.13 26.58
C THR A 349 -16.80 -8.50 26.73
N SER A 350 -17.11 -9.80 26.81
CA SER A 350 -18.49 -10.27 26.94
C SER A 350 -19.02 -10.06 28.35
N ALA A 351 -20.32 -9.75 28.46
CA ALA A 351 -20.99 -9.55 29.74
C ALA A 351 -20.93 -10.80 30.65
N ASP A 352 -20.98 -11.99 30.05
CA ASP A 352 -20.92 -13.25 30.80
C ASP A 352 -19.55 -13.46 31.47
N LEU A 353 -18.46 -13.20 30.74
CA LEU A 353 -17.11 -13.22 31.31
C LEU A 353 -16.94 -12.15 32.39
N PHE A 354 -17.50 -10.95 32.18
CA PHE A 354 -17.42 -9.86 33.15
C PHE A 354 -18.11 -10.22 34.47
N LYS A 355 -19.25 -10.91 34.40
CA LYS A 355 -19.95 -11.39 35.58
C LYS A 355 -19.07 -12.37 36.38
N ILE A 356 -18.41 -13.31 35.70
CA ILE A 356 -17.53 -14.30 36.33
C ILE A 356 -16.31 -13.62 36.97
N LEU A 357 -15.67 -12.69 36.27
CA LEU A 357 -14.55 -11.93 36.83
C LEU A 357 -14.99 -11.06 38.03
N ASN A 358 -16.18 -10.50 38.00
CA ASN A 358 -16.67 -9.69 39.12
C ASN A 358 -16.93 -10.50 40.40
N ASP A 359 -17.10 -11.82 40.31
CA ASP A 359 -17.33 -12.70 41.46
C ASP A 359 -16.05 -12.99 42.26
N ASP A 360 -14.85 -12.79 41.67
CA ASP A 360 -13.56 -12.96 42.35
C ASP A 360 -12.81 -11.62 42.50
N VAL A 361 -12.59 -11.22 43.75
CA VAL A 361 -11.87 -9.98 44.13
C VAL A 361 -10.47 -9.93 43.51
N ASN A 362 -9.80 -11.07 43.31
CA ASN A 362 -8.46 -11.12 42.73
C ASN A 362 -8.42 -10.78 41.23
N THR A 363 -9.57 -10.80 40.55
CA THR A 363 -9.65 -10.56 39.11
C THR A 363 -10.21 -9.18 38.74
N ARG A 364 -10.50 -8.35 39.75
CA ARG A 364 -11.11 -7.02 39.60
C ARG A 364 -10.34 -6.10 38.66
N GLU A 365 -9.02 -6.13 38.66
CA GLU A 365 -8.19 -5.30 37.81
C GLU A 365 -8.17 -5.79 36.37
N THR A 366 -8.22 -7.11 36.16
CA THR A 366 -8.44 -7.70 34.83
C THR A 366 -9.81 -7.31 34.29
N LEU A 367 -10.85 -7.29 35.15
CA LEU A 367 -12.18 -6.79 34.79
C LEU A 367 -12.19 -5.30 34.43
N ILE A 368 -11.50 -4.45 35.19
CA ILE A 368 -11.44 -2.99 34.89
C ILE A 368 -10.67 -2.71 33.60
N HIS A 369 -9.66 -3.54 33.29
CA HIS A 369 -8.87 -3.40 32.08
C HIS A 369 -9.62 -3.79 30.81
N LEU A 370 -10.42 -4.85 30.88
CA LEU A 370 -11.27 -5.33 29.79
C LEU A 370 -12.51 -4.44 29.65
#